data_AF-A0A1G1MAY2-F1
#
_entry.id   AF-A0A1G1MAY2-F1
#
_cell.length_a   1.000
_cell.length_b   1.000
_cell.length_c   1.000
_cell.angle_alpha   90.00
_cell.angle_beta   90.00
_cell.angle_gamma   90.00
#
_symmetry.space_group_name_H-M   'P 1'
#
loop_
_entity.id
_entity.type
_entity.pdbx_description
1 polymer ?
#
loop_
_entity_poly.entity_id
_entity_poly.type
_entity_poly.pdbx_seq_one_letter_code
_entity_poly.pdbx_strand_id
1 'polypeptide(L)'
;MSMNESRSIHAAEDWGVVLQSVPSRNKREIVKRLEEVFELDKRDAEQVLSNMPLILIDNLSFGLAARIKNFFQKIGAVAETTNHDMIKKNCFQVLWPQTPDLSFFMKNEIGPVEASVREERRSAGSEEIPPVEKNVANYEMKMNPEMPRIYETPLPAKPIQESPAVLPLSPPTPVKPIPEPPASVSLSHPVSEEKPAAPLSSGVDSDWERRARELNEKLQKIHDEKQELHVQHAEATEKVKSEFQQRIEEEKKKSGEIAKAYEDLQKEAQKHEALTREGEEWRSRAAALDEKVRELEASLVQKTSAVEHVIQEKDELIRKSEKVATENQHELTTLRSREQEFSRKIEGLERNVQEMAESLRSRDGALAQFERQILELAEKAQGYESLRQEHEQLSQERATIRQEYDSRLVEQEVRLAKVEEDHRRYRSRTDRKNAAATRELGEWIRGVDTIRQGLQKLILFLGSESAVLDSEKKSTLRSPLTRGPDAPNTGKI
;
A
#
# COMPACT_ATOMS: atom_id res chain seq x y z
N MET A 1 14.53 -42.48 10.02
CA MET A 1 13.28 -41.74 10.27
C MET A 1 13.55 -40.28 9.95
N SER A 2 12.84 -39.70 8.98
CA SER A 2 12.89 -38.26 8.72
C SER A 2 11.53 -37.71 9.12
N MET A 3 11.45 -37.05 10.27
CA MET A 3 10.21 -36.37 10.69
C MET A 3 10.00 -35.12 9.85
N ASN A 4 8.75 -34.77 9.59
CA ASN A 4 8.41 -33.60 8.78
C ASN A 4 8.76 -32.29 9.51
N GLU A 5 9.93 -31.73 9.21
CA GLU A 5 10.07 -30.27 9.22
C GLU A 5 9.34 -29.68 8.01
N SER A 6 8.00 -29.74 8.04
CA SER A 6 7.15 -28.87 7.22
C SER A 6 7.28 -27.45 7.74
N ARG A 7 8.43 -26.80 7.47
CA ARG A 7 8.70 -25.42 7.89
C ARG A 7 7.63 -24.53 7.28
N SER A 8 6.73 -24.08 8.15
CA SER A 8 5.56 -23.30 7.75
C SER A 8 5.99 -22.08 6.96
N ILE A 9 5.38 -21.85 5.79
CA ILE A 9 5.69 -20.70 4.93
C ILE A 9 5.34 -19.37 5.65
N HIS A 10 4.51 -19.44 6.71
CA HIS A 10 4.24 -18.35 7.65
C HIS A 10 5.42 -17.96 8.56
N ALA A 11 6.60 -18.59 8.45
CA ALA A 11 7.79 -18.23 9.23
C ALA A 11 8.28 -16.77 9.03
N ALA A 12 7.77 -16.04 8.03
CA ALA A 12 7.98 -14.61 7.87
C ALA A 12 7.15 -13.74 8.84
N GLU A 13 6.06 -14.29 9.39
CA GLU A 13 5.01 -13.56 10.13
C GLU A 13 4.88 -14.01 11.60
N ASP A 14 5.86 -14.77 12.12
CA ASP A 14 5.87 -15.25 13.51
C ASP A 14 6.80 -14.44 14.43
N TRP A 15 6.55 -13.13 14.56
CA TRP A 15 7.26 -12.28 15.52
C TRP A 15 6.49 -12.19 16.84
N GLY A 16 7.19 -12.40 17.95
CA GLY A 16 6.70 -12.15 19.30
C GLY A 16 7.31 -10.87 19.90
N VAL A 17 6.57 -10.26 20.83
CA VAL A 17 7.07 -9.15 21.66
C VAL A 17 7.37 -9.67 23.06
N VAL A 18 8.63 -9.61 23.46
CA VAL A 18 9.12 -10.04 24.77
C VAL A 18 9.34 -8.83 25.65
N LEU A 19 8.74 -8.80 26.85
CA LEU A 19 9.17 -7.92 27.92
C LEU A 19 10.27 -8.63 28.70
N GLN A 20 11.49 -8.09 28.65
CA GLN A 20 12.64 -8.64 29.37
C GLN A 20 12.61 -8.24 30.86
N SER A 21 12.31 -6.97 31.14
CA SER A 21 12.21 -6.45 32.50
C SER A 21 11.40 -5.15 32.58
N VAL A 22 10.85 -4.86 33.76
CA VAL A 22 10.06 -3.65 34.04
C VAL A 22 10.59 -2.99 35.31
N PRO A 23 11.10 -1.74 35.25
CA PRO A 23 11.52 -0.99 36.43
C PRO A 23 10.36 -0.78 37.41
N SER A 24 10.59 -1.00 38.72
CA SER A 24 9.55 -0.94 39.75
C SER A 24 8.79 0.39 39.78
N ARG A 25 9.48 1.50 39.46
CA ARG A 25 8.87 2.84 39.31
C ARG A 25 7.78 2.92 38.23
N ASN A 26 7.89 2.10 37.17
CA ASN A 26 6.99 2.14 36.01
C ASN A 26 5.98 0.97 36.03
N LYS A 27 6.13 -0.04 36.91
CA LYS A 27 5.23 -1.21 36.98
C LYS A 27 3.76 -0.80 37.08
N ARG A 28 3.41 0.24 37.85
CA ARG A 28 2.02 0.72 38.00
C ARG A 28 1.39 1.24 36.70
N GLU A 29 2.14 2.00 35.90
CA GLU A 29 1.65 2.50 34.61
C GLU A 29 1.55 1.35 33.59
N ILE A 30 2.50 0.40 33.61
CA ILE A 30 2.48 -0.74 32.68
C ILE A 30 1.33 -1.71 33.01
N VAL A 31 1.03 -1.94 34.30
CA VAL A 31 -0.21 -2.62 34.73
C VAL A 31 -1.44 -1.93 34.13
N LYS A 32 -1.55 -0.61 34.31
CA LYS A 32 -2.67 0.19 33.79
C LYS A 32 -2.77 0.15 32.26
N ARG A 33 -1.67 0.03 31.53
CA ARG A 33 -1.70 -0.13 30.06
C ARG A 33 -2.00 -1.55 29.59
N LEU A 34 -1.72 -2.56 30.40
CA LEU A 34 -2.21 -3.93 30.15
C LEU A 34 -3.73 -4.00 30.40
N GLU A 35 -4.21 -3.38 31.47
CA GLU A 35 -5.64 -3.21 31.78
C GLU A 35 -6.37 -2.44 30.65
N GLU A 36 -5.83 -1.31 30.19
CA GLU A 36 -6.44 -0.49 29.11
C GLU A 36 -6.40 -1.09 27.69
N VAL A 37 -5.34 -1.82 27.32
CA VAL A 37 -5.10 -2.23 25.91
C VAL A 37 -5.33 -3.72 25.67
N PHE A 38 -5.32 -4.53 26.72
CA PHE A 38 -5.45 -5.99 26.65
C PHE A 38 -6.63 -6.54 27.47
N GLU A 39 -7.45 -5.65 28.05
CA GLU A 39 -8.62 -5.98 28.87
C GLU A 39 -8.30 -6.94 30.03
N LEU A 40 -7.04 -6.92 30.52
CA LEU A 40 -6.63 -7.72 31.67
C LEU A 40 -7.16 -7.14 32.98
N ASP A 41 -7.72 -8.03 33.80
CA ASP A 41 -7.99 -7.76 35.20
C ASP A 41 -6.67 -7.33 35.88
N LYS A 42 -6.72 -6.23 36.64
CA LYS A 42 -5.52 -5.59 37.21
C LYS A 42 -4.61 -6.54 38.00
N ARG A 43 -5.20 -7.52 38.69
CA ARG A 43 -4.47 -8.54 39.47
C ARG A 43 -3.63 -9.44 38.56
N ASP A 44 -4.22 -9.85 37.44
CA ASP A 44 -3.60 -10.74 36.47
C ASP A 44 -2.49 -10.00 35.73
N ALA A 45 -2.69 -8.71 35.40
CA ALA A 45 -1.62 -7.84 34.90
C ALA A 45 -0.45 -7.70 35.91
N GLU A 46 -0.73 -7.53 37.21
CA GLU A 46 0.30 -7.48 38.27
C GLU A 46 1.04 -8.83 38.43
N GLN A 47 0.34 -9.96 38.28
CA GLN A 47 0.87 -11.32 38.35
C GLN A 47 1.71 -11.69 37.11
N VAL A 48 1.21 -11.43 35.90
CA VAL A 48 1.93 -11.59 34.62
C VAL A 48 3.25 -10.81 34.66
N LEU A 49 3.22 -9.53 35.07
CA LEU A 49 4.41 -8.70 35.23
C LEU A 49 5.35 -9.11 36.40
N SER A 50 5.07 -10.22 37.08
CA SER A 50 5.98 -10.81 38.08
C SER A 50 6.75 -12.02 37.53
N ASN A 51 6.34 -12.56 36.39
CA ASN A 51 6.98 -13.71 35.71
C ASN A 51 7.80 -13.25 34.50
N MET A 52 8.84 -12.42 34.74
CA MET A 52 9.74 -11.93 33.70
C MET A 52 10.91 -12.91 33.43
N PRO A 53 11.38 -13.08 32.19
CA PRO A 53 10.90 -12.45 30.96
C PRO A 53 9.61 -13.12 30.43
N LEU A 54 8.75 -12.34 29.76
CA LEU A 54 7.46 -12.83 29.24
C LEU A 54 7.22 -12.46 27.77
N ILE A 55 6.54 -13.34 27.03
CA ILE A 55 5.98 -13.03 25.72
C ILE A 55 4.61 -12.38 25.94
N LEU A 56 4.46 -11.14 25.50
CA LEU A 56 3.20 -10.40 25.61
C LEU A 56 2.21 -10.84 24.52
N ILE A 57 2.67 -10.92 23.27
CA ILE A 57 1.93 -11.50 22.15
C ILE A 57 2.93 -12.20 21.23
N ASP A 58 2.45 -13.21 20.51
CA ASP A 58 3.20 -14.03 19.55
C ASP A 58 2.44 -14.12 18.21
N ASN A 59 3.05 -14.65 17.15
CA ASN A 59 2.45 -14.74 15.80
C ASN A 59 2.03 -13.37 15.21
N LEU A 60 2.85 -12.32 15.38
CA LEU A 60 2.63 -10.99 14.79
C LEU A 60 3.50 -10.74 13.56
N SER A 61 3.01 -9.88 12.65
CA SER A 61 3.88 -9.26 11.66
C SER A 61 4.93 -8.35 12.33
N PHE A 62 6.14 -8.30 11.77
CA PHE A 62 7.26 -7.52 12.32
C PHE A 62 6.90 -6.05 12.59
N GLY A 63 6.16 -5.41 11.69
CA GLY A 63 5.74 -4.02 11.84
C GLY A 63 4.84 -3.79 13.06
N LEU A 64 3.89 -4.70 13.32
CA LEU A 64 3.00 -4.61 14.47
C LEU A 64 3.75 -4.91 15.78
N ALA A 65 4.60 -5.95 15.78
CA ALA A 65 5.47 -6.27 16.91
C ALA A 65 6.39 -5.09 17.28
N ALA A 66 6.97 -4.40 16.29
CA ALA A 66 7.80 -3.22 16.48
C ALA A 66 7.02 -2.03 17.09
N ARG A 67 5.77 -1.79 16.66
CA ARG A 67 4.91 -0.74 17.25
C ARG A 67 4.61 -1.02 18.73
N ILE A 68 4.26 -2.25 19.07
CA ILE A 68 3.95 -2.67 20.45
C ILE A 68 5.20 -2.57 21.34
N LYS A 69 6.36 -3.04 20.85
CA LYS A 69 7.67 -2.81 21.52
C LYS A 69 7.91 -1.33 21.77
N ASN A 70 7.76 -0.47 20.76
CA ASN A 70 8.01 0.96 20.88
C ASN A 70 7.03 1.65 21.86
N PHE A 71 5.79 1.19 21.96
CA PHE A 71 4.81 1.67 22.95
C PHE A 71 5.27 1.36 24.38
N PHE A 72 5.59 0.10 24.69
CA PHE A 72 6.06 -0.29 26.02
C PHE A 72 7.44 0.30 26.36
N GLN A 73 8.34 0.49 25.38
CA GLN A 73 9.60 1.20 25.58
C GLN A 73 9.40 2.70 25.90
N LYS A 74 8.42 3.40 25.30
CA LYS A 74 8.07 4.78 25.67
C LYS A 74 7.57 4.90 27.12
N ILE A 75 6.92 3.86 27.63
CA ILE A 75 6.50 3.74 29.04
C ILE A 75 7.68 3.29 29.94
N GLY A 76 8.85 2.97 29.36
CA GLY A 76 10.06 2.61 30.08
C GLY A 76 10.15 1.14 30.52
N ALA A 77 9.44 0.23 29.85
CA ALA A 77 9.73 -1.20 29.91
C ALA A 77 10.93 -1.56 29.02
N VAL A 78 11.70 -2.59 29.37
CA VAL A 78 12.71 -3.18 28.48
C VAL A 78 12.02 -4.23 27.62
N ALA A 79 11.66 -3.85 26.39
CA ALA A 79 10.95 -4.71 25.44
C ALA A 79 11.78 -5.01 24.19
N GLU A 80 11.62 -6.22 23.64
CA GLU A 80 12.31 -6.73 22.45
C GLU A 80 11.32 -7.42 21.49
N THR A 81 11.70 -7.52 20.22
CA THR A 81 10.97 -8.21 19.15
C THR A 81 11.79 -9.40 18.69
N THR A 82 11.23 -10.61 18.73
CA THR A 82 11.97 -11.84 18.36
C THR A 82 11.11 -12.79 17.54
N ASN A 83 11.71 -13.39 16.51
CA ASN A 83 11.18 -14.52 15.76
C ASN A 83 11.90 -15.84 16.10
N HIS A 84 12.70 -15.86 17.18
CA HIS A 84 13.60 -16.97 17.48
C HIS A 84 13.03 -17.90 18.56
N ASP A 85 12.53 -19.07 18.14
CA ASP A 85 11.99 -20.16 18.98
C ASP A 85 12.64 -20.33 20.35
N MET A 86 13.97 -20.41 20.41
CA MET A 86 14.70 -20.66 21.67
C MET A 86 14.57 -19.52 22.68
N ILE A 87 14.29 -18.29 22.23
CA ILE A 87 14.01 -17.16 23.11
C ILE A 87 12.56 -17.25 23.59
N LYS A 88 11.62 -17.51 22.68
CA LYS A 88 10.19 -17.72 23.01
C LYS A 88 10.02 -18.81 24.08
N LYS A 89 10.62 -19.99 23.85
CA LYS A 89 10.57 -21.17 24.74
C LYS A 89 11.18 -20.95 26.14
N ASN A 90 11.98 -19.89 26.32
CA ASN A 90 12.59 -19.50 27.60
C ASN A 90 11.85 -18.34 28.31
N CYS A 91 10.75 -17.84 27.74
CA CYS A 91 9.93 -16.76 28.29
C CYS A 91 8.56 -17.30 28.73
N PHE A 92 7.95 -16.68 29.73
CA PHE A 92 6.57 -16.99 30.12
C PHE A 92 5.60 -16.45 29.07
N GLN A 93 4.84 -17.32 28.40
CA GLN A 93 3.85 -16.89 27.41
C GLN A 93 2.51 -16.54 28.08
N VAL A 94 1.96 -15.35 27.81
CA VAL A 94 0.59 -15.02 28.20
C VAL A 94 -0.38 -15.72 27.26
N LEU A 95 -1.25 -16.57 27.83
CA LEU A 95 -2.30 -17.26 27.09
C LEU A 95 -3.58 -16.42 27.12
N TRP A 96 -3.88 -15.76 26.02
CA TRP A 96 -5.05 -14.92 25.84
C TRP A 96 -6.30 -15.78 25.55
N PRO A 97 -7.41 -15.64 26.31
CA PRO A 97 -8.63 -16.40 26.05
C PRO A 97 -9.34 -15.94 24.76
N GLN A 98 -9.13 -14.69 24.38
CA GLN A 98 -9.49 -14.09 23.10
C GLN A 98 -8.33 -13.19 22.67
N THR A 99 -7.98 -13.16 21.38
CA THR A 99 -6.91 -12.29 20.87
C THR A 99 -7.25 -10.81 21.15
N PRO A 100 -6.37 -10.04 21.81
CA PRO A 100 -6.63 -8.62 22.14
C PRO A 100 -6.76 -7.75 20.88
N ASP A 101 -7.55 -6.67 20.94
CA ASP A 101 -7.72 -5.79 19.77
C ASP A 101 -6.48 -4.91 19.52
N LEU A 102 -5.67 -5.32 18.53
CA LEU A 102 -4.49 -4.59 18.12
C LEU A 102 -4.79 -3.41 17.18
N SER A 103 -6.06 -3.10 16.89
CA SER A 103 -6.43 -1.94 16.06
C SER A 103 -5.93 -0.60 16.64
N PHE A 104 -5.76 -0.51 17.97
CA PHE A 104 -5.14 0.62 18.65
C PHE A 104 -3.72 0.93 18.12
N PHE A 105 -2.92 -0.10 17.80
CA PHE A 105 -1.58 0.05 17.23
C PHE A 105 -1.59 0.30 15.71
N MET A 106 -2.72 0.08 15.04
CA MET A 106 -2.87 0.28 13.60
C MET A 106 -3.35 1.69 13.25
N LYS A 107 -4.20 2.31 14.09
CA LYS A 107 -4.85 3.62 13.83
C LYS A 107 -3.91 4.84 13.93
N ASN A 108 -2.71 4.69 14.50
CA ASN A 108 -1.84 5.81 14.91
C ASN A 108 -0.77 6.24 13.88
N GLU A 109 -0.91 5.91 12.59
CA GLU A 109 0.05 6.32 11.52
C GLU A 109 -0.43 7.49 10.64
N ILE A 110 -1.65 8.01 10.86
CA ILE A 110 -2.23 9.09 10.05
C ILE A 110 -2.66 10.26 10.94
N GLY A 111 -1.67 11.04 11.42
CA GLY A 111 -1.91 12.25 12.21
C GLY A 111 -0.60 12.97 12.59
N PRO A 112 -0.53 14.32 12.56
CA PRO A 112 0.71 15.06 12.77
C PRO A 112 1.14 15.14 14.23
N VAL A 113 2.43 15.42 14.44
CA VAL A 113 3.01 15.72 15.75
C VAL A 113 2.70 17.15 16.14
N GLU A 114 1.73 17.38 17.04
CA GLU A 114 1.58 18.69 17.71
C GLU A 114 0.82 18.62 19.06
N ALA A 115 0.83 19.74 19.78
CA ALA A 115 -0.02 20.06 20.95
C ALA A 115 0.08 19.18 22.22
N SER A 116 1.20 19.29 22.94
CA SER A 116 1.21 19.08 24.41
C SER A 116 0.61 20.30 25.14
N VAL A 117 -0.72 20.33 25.33
CA VAL A 117 -1.46 21.35 26.12
C VAL A 117 -2.55 20.62 26.93
N ARG A 118 -2.32 20.31 28.20
CA ARG A 118 -2.70 21.12 29.39
C ARG A 118 -4.21 21.33 29.58
N GLU A 119 -4.80 20.43 30.39
CA GLU A 119 -5.50 20.70 31.66
C GLU A 119 -6.74 21.62 31.73
N GLU A 120 -7.61 21.34 32.71
CA GLU A 120 -8.82 22.07 33.12
C GLU A 120 -10.01 22.19 32.14
N ARG A 121 -11.05 21.38 32.39
CA ARG A 121 -12.32 21.90 32.96
C ARG A 121 -13.15 20.79 33.63
N ARG A 122 -14.07 21.20 34.51
CA ARG A 122 -14.89 20.32 35.37
C ARG A 122 -16.38 20.35 35.01
N SER A 123 -17.05 19.22 35.26
CA SER A 123 -18.42 19.09 35.82
C SER A 123 -19.62 19.86 35.23
N ALA A 124 -20.48 19.14 34.51
CA ALA A 124 -21.94 18.99 34.72
C ALA A 124 -22.36 17.73 33.91
N GLY A 125 -23.17 16.79 34.41
CA GLY A 125 -24.60 16.93 34.70
C GLY A 125 -25.41 16.51 33.46
N SER A 126 -25.68 15.22 33.18
CA SER A 126 -26.62 14.28 33.85
C SER A 126 -28.06 14.33 33.31
N GLU A 127 -28.47 13.34 32.50
CA GLU A 127 -29.87 12.87 32.42
C GLU A 127 -29.94 11.47 31.78
N GLU A 128 -31.11 10.82 31.84
CA GLU A 128 -31.28 9.38 31.59
C GLU A 128 -31.93 9.01 30.23
N ILE A 129 -31.55 7.81 29.77
CA ILE A 129 -32.24 6.86 28.87
C ILE A 129 -33.80 6.87 28.97
N PRO A 130 -34.59 6.45 27.94
CA PRO A 130 -34.38 5.19 27.19
C PRO A 130 -34.85 5.28 25.69
N PRO A 131 -35.31 4.24 24.92
CA PRO A 131 -34.90 4.10 23.51
C PRO A 131 -36.03 4.00 22.46
N VAL A 132 -35.77 4.41 21.20
CA VAL A 132 -36.69 4.14 20.07
C VAL A 132 -35.94 3.62 18.83
N GLU A 133 -36.64 2.74 18.13
CA GLU A 133 -36.21 1.90 17.02
C GLU A 133 -35.93 2.62 15.68
N LYS A 134 -35.24 1.88 14.79
CA LYS A 134 -35.47 1.79 13.34
C LYS A 134 -35.87 3.07 12.58
N ASN A 135 -35.00 3.53 11.69
CA ASN A 135 -35.46 3.91 10.35
C ASN A 135 -34.42 3.58 9.27
N VAL A 136 -34.90 3.04 8.15
CA VAL A 136 -34.11 2.75 6.95
C VAL A 136 -34.65 3.64 5.84
N ALA A 137 -33.90 4.69 5.48
CA ALA A 137 -34.18 5.49 4.28
C ALA A 137 -32.92 6.22 3.79
N ASN A 138 -32.68 6.10 2.48
CA ASN A 138 -31.91 6.95 1.58
C ASN A 138 -31.10 8.12 2.18
N TYR A 139 -29.79 8.09 1.96
CA TYR A 139 -29.05 9.30 1.63
C TYR A 139 -28.61 9.26 0.17
N GLU A 140 -29.10 10.21 -0.63
CA GLU A 140 -28.61 10.43 -1.99
C GLU A 140 -27.14 10.84 -1.95
N MET A 141 -26.27 10.05 -2.59
CA MET A 141 -24.86 10.41 -2.73
C MET A 141 -24.71 11.47 -3.83
N LYS A 142 -24.93 12.74 -3.46
CA LYS A 142 -24.73 13.89 -4.35
C LYS A 142 -23.27 13.95 -4.81
N MET A 143 -23.05 13.63 -6.09
CA MET A 143 -21.76 13.81 -6.76
C MET A 143 -21.39 15.29 -6.76
N ASN A 144 -20.40 15.67 -5.95
CA ASN A 144 -19.82 17.01 -5.93
C ASN A 144 -18.41 16.96 -6.54
N PRO A 145 -18.19 17.50 -7.76
CA PRO A 145 -16.91 17.40 -8.45
C PRO A 145 -15.94 18.51 -8.01
N GLU A 146 -15.29 18.36 -6.86
CA GLU A 146 -14.18 19.24 -6.49
C GLU A 146 -12.94 18.92 -7.33
N MET A 147 -12.66 19.76 -8.34
CA MET A 147 -11.34 19.79 -8.97
C MET A 147 -10.29 20.26 -7.96
N PRO A 148 -9.11 19.61 -7.87
CA PRO A 148 -8.01 20.13 -7.09
C PRO A 148 -7.53 21.46 -7.71
N ARG A 149 -7.68 22.56 -6.96
CA ARG A 149 -7.06 23.83 -7.33
C ARG A 149 -5.54 23.69 -7.25
N ILE A 150 -4.85 24.00 -8.35
CA ILE A 150 -3.39 24.17 -8.35
C ILE A 150 -3.09 25.42 -7.51
N TYR A 151 -2.37 25.26 -6.41
CA TYR A 151 -1.89 26.39 -5.62
C TYR A 151 -0.58 26.91 -6.23
N GLU A 152 -0.61 28.15 -6.70
CA GLU A 152 0.60 28.83 -7.18
C GLU A 152 1.59 29.01 -6.02
N THR A 153 2.85 28.61 -6.24
CA THR A 153 3.92 28.75 -5.24
C THR A 153 4.56 30.14 -5.36
N PRO A 154 4.65 30.94 -4.27
CA PRO A 154 5.20 32.29 -4.35
C PRO A 154 6.70 32.32 -4.68
N LEU A 155 7.09 33.27 -5.53
CA LEU A 155 8.50 33.56 -5.84
C LEU A 155 9.23 34.14 -4.61
N PRO A 156 10.50 33.72 -4.33
CA PRO A 156 11.32 34.34 -3.30
C PRO A 156 11.75 35.76 -3.71
N ALA A 157 11.97 36.63 -2.71
CA ALA A 157 12.18 38.05 -2.90
C ALA A 157 13.59 38.45 -3.39
N LYS A 158 13.69 39.63 -4.01
CA LYS A 158 14.96 40.30 -4.35
C LYS A 158 15.67 40.80 -3.09
N PRO A 159 17.01 40.69 -2.99
CA PRO A 159 17.81 41.55 -2.10
C PRO A 159 17.79 43.01 -2.59
N ILE A 160 17.97 43.95 -1.66
CA ILE A 160 18.09 45.39 -1.93
C ILE A 160 19.51 45.86 -1.58
N GLN A 161 20.01 46.79 -2.39
CA GLN A 161 21.16 47.68 -2.23
C GLN A 161 22.02 47.58 -0.96
N GLU A 162 23.34 47.52 -1.15
CA GLU A 162 24.27 48.35 -0.38
C GLU A 162 25.11 49.22 -1.34
N SER A 163 25.31 50.48 -0.96
CA SER A 163 26.19 51.45 -1.63
C SER A 163 27.17 52.00 -0.61
N PRO A 164 28.47 52.20 -0.95
CA PRO A 164 29.37 52.99 -0.11
C PRO A 164 29.79 54.32 -0.75
N ALA A 165 29.50 55.40 -0.01
CA ALA A 165 30.25 56.64 0.20
C ALA A 165 31.19 57.23 -0.89
N VAL A 166 30.96 58.51 -1.18
CA VAL A 166 31.91 59.49 -1.76
C VAL A 166 32.80 60.09 -0.64
N LEU A 167 34.03 60.55 -0.94
CA LEU A 167 34.71 61.79 -0.45
C LEU A 167 36.20 61.88 -0.96
N PRO A 168 36.94 63.02 -0.87
CA PRO A 168 37.63 63.59 -2.06
C PRO A 168 39.14 63.91 -1.84
N LEU A 169 39.63 65.02 -2.44
CA LEU A 169 41.01 65.61 -2.47
C LEU A 169 41.86 65.12 -3.68
N SER A 170 42.64 65.93 -4.42
CA SER A 170 43.05 67.37 -4.29
C SER A 170 43.30 68.08 -5.65
N PRO A 171 43.27 69.43 -5.71
CA PRO A 171 43.83 70.30 -6.79
C PRO A 171 45.38 70.47 -6.63
N PRO A 172 46.19 71.29 -7.39
CA PRO A 172 45.84 72.60 -8.01
C PRO A 172 46.67 73.19 -9.20
N THR A 173 46.44 74.49 -9.46
CA THR A 173 47.33 75.55 -10.03
C THR A 173 47.54 75.72 -11.57
N PRO A 174 47.88 76.95 -12.05
CA PRO A 174 47.54 77.42 -13.41
C PRO A 174 48.65 78.21 -14.18
N VAL A 175 48.26 78.81 -15.32
CA VAL A 175 48.75 80.07 -15.97
C VAL A 175 50.20 80.56 -15.70
N LYS A 176 51.01 80.72 -16.77
CA LYS A 176 52.01 81.81 -16.97
C LYS A 176 52.40 81.96 -18.48
N PRO A 177 53.14 83.02 -18.92
CA PRO A 177 52.93 83.62 -20.25
C PRO A 177 54.19 83.84 -21.14
N ILE A 178 53.96 84.50 -22.29
CA ILE A 178 54.80 85.41 -23.11
C ILE A 178 56.30 85.56 -22.73
N PRO A 179 57.19 85.48 -23.73
CA PRO A 179 58.18 86.56 -23.93
C PRO A 179 58.32 87.06 -25.39
N GLU A 180 58.07 88.35 -25.58
CA GLU A 180 58.75 89.23 -26.58
C GLU A 180 60.14 89.68 -26.04
N PRO A 181 60.92 90.52 -26.75
CA PRO A 181 61.31 90.52 -28.16
C PRO A 181 62.87 90.48 -28.28
N PRO A 182 63.47 90.79 -29.45
CA PRO A 182 63.84 92.19 -29.76
C PRO A 182 63.54 92.54 -31.25
N ALA A 183 63.86 93.71 -31.84
CA ALA A 183 64.76 94.80 -31.45
C ALA A 183 64.27 96.19 -31.96
N SER A 184 65.17 97.19 -31.95
CA SER A 184 64.97 98.59 -32.36
C SER A 184 66.11 99.08 -33.28
N VAL A 185 65.89 100.18 -34.03
CA VAL A 185 66.85 101.21 -34.56
C VAL A 185 66.12 102.03 -35.65
N SER A 186 65.74 103.29 -35.39
CA SER A 186 66.42 104.57 -35.76
C SER A 186 66.50 104.84 -37.29
N LEU A 187 66.00 105.94 -37.90
CA LEU A 187 65.99 107.39 -37.61
C LEU A 187 67.25 108.13 -38.11
N SER A 188 67.20 108.73 -39.32
CA SER A 188 68.00 109.92 -39.73
C SER A 188 67.69 110.47 -41.17
N HIS A 189 67.51 111.80 -41.27
CA HIS A 189 67.72 112.68 -42.44
C HIS A 189 69.22 113.13 -42.51
N PRO A 190 69.68 114.12 -43.33
CA PRO A 190 69.45 114.49 -44.75
C PRO A 190 70.81 114.61 -45.52
N VAL A 191 71.20 115.80 -46.06
CA VAL A 191 72.50 116.22 -46.69
C VAL A 191 72.75 115.68 -48.12
N SER A 192 73.24 116.41 -49.15
CA SER A 192 73.47 117.86 -49.46
C SER A 192 73.52 118.00 -51.01
N GLU A 193 73.09 119.08 -51.69
CA GLU A 193 73.69 120.43 -51.84
C GLU A 193 75.03 120.47 -52.63
N GLU A 194 75.07 121.10 -53.82
CA GLU A 194 76.17 122.02 -54.23
C GLU A 194 75.86 122.92 -55.46
N LYS A 195 76.80 123.86 -55.73
CA LYS A 195 76.84 124.98 -56.72
C LYS A 195 78.05 124.74 -57.69
N PRO A 196 78.60 125.69 -58.52
CA PRO A 196 78.22 127.07 -58.88
C PRO A 196 77.79 127.17 -60.39
N ALA A 197 78.23 128.00 -61.37
CA ALA A 197 79.25 129.07 -61.50
C ALA A 197 79.01 130.02 -62.71
N ALA A 198 79.94 130.96 -62.92
CA ALA A 198 80.17 131.85 -64.09
C ALA A 198 81.73 131.90 -64.32
N PRO A 199 82.45 132.86 -65.01
CA PRO A 199 82.05 134.19 -65.54
C PRO A 199 82.81 134.78 -66.79
N LEU A 200 82.46 136.05 -67.14
CA LEU A 200 83.33 137.21 -67.56
C LEU A 200 84.02 137.40 -68.94
N SER A 201 84.11 138.71 -69.30
CA SER A 201 85.11 139.45 -70.11
C SER A 201 85.04 139.44 -71.67
N SER A 202 85.47 140.48 -72.41
CA SER A 202 85.59 141.95 -72.15
C SER A 202 85.98 142.76 -73.42
N GLY A 203 85.37 143.94 -73.65
CA GLY A 203 85.86 145.02 -74.55
C GLY A 203 85.74 144.77 -76.08
N VAL A 204 85.94 145.74 -77.00
CA VAL A 204 86.18 147.21 -76.94
C VAL A 204 85.52 147.87 -78.20
N ASP A 205 85.18 149.15 -78.14
CA ASP A 205 84.94 150.22 -79.15
C ASP A 205 84.97 149.93 -80.68
N SER A 206 84.24 150.63 -81.56
CA SER A 206 83.04 151.48 -81.38
C SER A 206 82.29 151.69 -82.71
N ASP A 207 81.60 150.63 -83.19
CA ASP A 207 80.67 150.65 -84.35
C ASP A 207 79.25 150.20 -83.92
N TRP A 208 78.94 150.34 -82.62
CA TRP A 208 77.86 149.61 -81.95
C TRP A 208 76.44 150.03 -82.32
N GLU A 209 76.24 151.20 -82.93
CA GLU A 209 74.91 151.76 -83.21
C GLU A 209 74.14 150.98 -84.30
N ARG A 210 74.83 150.12 -85.06
CA ARG A 210 74.19 149.11 -85.93
C ARG A 210 73.80 147.83 -85.20
N ARG A 211 74.59 147.40 -84.20
CA ARG A 211 74.33 146.22 -83.34
C ARG A 211 73.20 146.45 -82.34
N ALA A 212 72.97 147.68 -81.90
CA ALA A 212 71.92 148.01 -80.93
C ALA A 212 70.52 147.50 -81.34
N ARG A 213 70.23 147.43 -82.65
CA ARG A 213 68.98 146.86 -83.18
C ARG A 213 68.94 145.33 -83.15
N GLU A 214 70.00 144.64 -83.59
CA GLU A 214 70.09 143.17 -83.50
C GLU A 214 70.05 142.67 -82.05
N LEU A 215 70.62 143.42 -81.10
CA LEU A 215 70.69 143.01 -79.70
C LEU A 215 69.33 143.15 -79.01
N ASN A 216 68.53 144.16 -79.38
CA ASN A 216 67.15 144.28 -78.91
C ASN A 216 66.26 143.13 -79.44
N GLU A 217 66.46 142.72 -80.70
CA GLU A 217 65.75 141.59 -81.31
C GLU A 217 66.15 140.24 -80.68
N LYS A 218 67.43 140.06 -80.33
CA LYS A 218 67.91 138.90 -79.55
C LYS A 218 67.41 138.90 -78.10
N LEU A 219 67.31 140.06 -77.45
CA LEU A 219 66.74 140.17 -76.10
C LEU A 219 65.26 139.81 -76.07
N GLN A 220 64.48 140.23 -77.08
CA GLN A 220 63.09 139.81 -77.22
C GLN A 220 62.99 138.29 -77.37
N LYS A 221 63.77 137.69 -78.30
CA LYS A 221 63.75 136.23 -78.51
C LYS A 221 64.13 135.43 -77.25
N ILE A 222 65.09 135.91 -76.45
CA ILE A 222 65.47 135.30 -75.17
C ILE A 222 64.34 135.45 -74.13
N HIS A 223 63.57 136.53 -74.15
CA HIS A 223 62.40 136.68 -73.30
C HIS A 223 61.27 135.72 -73.70
N ASP A 224 61.05 135.54 -75.01
CA ASP A 224 60.03 134.64 -75.54
C ASP A 224 60.38 133.17 -75.26
N GLU A 225 61.62 132.73 -75.53
CA GLU A 225 62.13 131.38 -75.19
C GLU A 225 62.07 131.10 -73.68
N LYS A 226 62.36 132.09 -72.82
CA LYS A 226 62.21 131.96 -71.37
C LYS A 226 60.75 131.77 -70.94
N GLN A 227 59.81 132.42 -71.64
CA GLN A 227 58.39 132.32 -71.35
C GLN A 227 57.80 130.98 -71.83
N GLU A 228 58.23 130.48 -72.98
CA GLU A 228 57.90 129.14 -73.49
C GLU A 228 58.42 128.03 -72.56
N LEU A 229 59.67 128.11 -72.12
CA LEU A 229 60.22 127.18 -71.12
C LEU A 229 59.44 127.20 -69.79
N HIS A 230 58.89 128.36 -69.40
CA HIS A 230 58.09 128.46 -68.19
C HIS A 230 56.72 127.78 -68.32
N VAL A 231 56.13 127.79 -69.53
CA VAL A 231 54.92 127.03 -69.87
C VAL A 231 55.21 125.53 -69.89
N GLN A 232 56.26 125.09 -70.60
CA GLN A 232 56.64 123.68 -70.64
C GLN A 232 56.94 123.11 -69.24
N HIS A 233 57.58 123.89 -68.36
CA HIS A 233 57.81 123.48 -66.97
C HIS A 233 56.52 123.46 -66.14
N ALA A 234 55.55 124.35 -66.41
CA ALA A 234 54.24 124.30 -65.76
C ALA A 234 53.46 123.03 -66.18
N GLU A 235 53.36 122.76 -67.48
CA GLU A 235 52.71 121.56 -68.04
C GLU A 235 53.37 120.27 -67.54
N ALA A 236 54.69 120.22 -67.46
CA ALA A 236 55.42 119.09 -66.87
C ALA A 236 55.04 118.87 -65.39
N THR A 237 54.88 119.92 -64.60
CA THR A 237 54.46 119.79 -63.18
C THR A 237 52.99 119.45 -63.00
N GLU A 238 52.10 119.91 -63.88
CA GLU A 238 50.69 119.46 -63.97
C GLU A 238 50.60 117.97 -64.31
N LYS A 239 51.39 117.52 -65.29
CA LYS A 239 51.43 116.12 -65.72
C LYS A 239 51.98 115.20 -64.63
N VAL A 240 53.08 115.58 -63.98
CA VAL A 240 53.62 114.80 -62.84
C VAL A 240 52.64 114.77 -61.66
N LYS A 241 51.90 115.85 -61.38
CA LYS A 241 50.85 115.85 -60.35
C LYS A 241 49.69 114.93 -60.70
N SER A 242 49.17 114.97 -61.92
CA SER A 242 48.07 114.11 -62.36
C SER A 242 48.47 112.64 -62.42
N GLU A 243 49.67 112.30 -62.91
CA GLU A 243 50.22 110.95 -62.86
C GLU A 243 50.43 110.45 -61.40
N PHE A 244 50.85 111.31 -60.48
CA PHE A 244 50.99 110.97 -59.05
C PHE A 244 49.63 110.79 -58.36
N GLN A 245 48.67 111.66 -58.63
CA GLN A 245 47.31 111.57 -58.11
C GLN A 245 46.62 110.30 -58.61
N GLN A 246 46.76 109.98 -59.90
CA GLN A 246 46.27 108.72 -60.48
C GLN A 246 46.92 107.51 -59.81
N ARG A 247 48.24 107.52 -59.55
CA ARG A 247 48.90 106.43 -58.81
C ARG A 247 48.34 106.24 -57.40
N ILE A 248 48.02 107.32 -56.68
CA ILE A 248 47.37 107.24 -55.35
C ILE A 248 45.95 106.66 -55.44
N GLU A 249 45.18 107.01 -56.46
CA GLU A 249 43.84 106.46 -56.66
C GLU A 249 43.88 105.00 -57.11
N GLU A 250 44.85 104.63 -57.95
CA GLU A 250 45.14 103.24 -58.29
C GLU A 250 45.63 102.42 -57.09
N GLU A 251 46.49 102.96 -56.21
CA GLU A 251 46.90 102.28 -54.98
C GLU A 251 45.73 102.14 -54.00
N LYS A 252 44.89 103.16 -53.84
CA LYS A 252 43.66 103.05 -53.01
C LYS A 252 42.71 102.01 -53.58
N LYS A 253 42.57 101.92 -54.91
CA LYS A 253 41.78 100.88 -55.58
C LYS A 253 42.39 99.49 -55.34
N LYS A 254 43.68 99.30 -55.59
CA LYS A 254 44.42 98.05 -55.32
C LYS A 254 44.34 97.65 -53.85
N SER A 255 44.47 98.59 -52.92
CA SER A 255 44.32 98.37 -51.47
C SER A 255 42.88 97.99 -51.08
N GLY A 256 41.87 98.56 -51.74
CA GLY A 256 40.47 98.17 -51.55
C GLY A 256 40.14 96.80 -52.13
N GLU A 257 40.75 96.45 -53.26
CA GLU A 257 40.68 95.13 -53.88
C GLU A 257 41.39 94.06 -53.04
N ILE A 258 42.57 94.37 -52.47
CA ILE A 258 43.29 93.53 -51.50
C ILE A 258 42.48 93.37 -50.20
N ALA A 259 41.91 94.44 -49.66
CA ALA A 259 41.09 94.37 -48.45
C ALA A 259 39.86 93.47 -48.65
N LYS A 260 39.16 93.60 -49.79
CA LYS A 260 38.06 92.70 -50.17
C LYS A 260 38.53 91.27 -50.36
N ALA A 261 39.63 91.04 -51.07
CA ALA A 261 40.18 89.70 -51.24
C ALA A 261 40.57 89.05 -49.90
N TYR A 262 41.02 89.83 -48.92
CA TYR A 262 41.31 89.34 -47.57
C TYR A 262 40.03 89.04 -46.77
N GLU A 263 39.02 89.90 -46.85
CA GLU A 263 37.70 89.69 -46.22
C GLU A 263 36.97 88.47 -46.82
N ASP A 264 37.04 88.28 -48.13
CA ASP A 264 36.45 87.15 -48.84
C ASP A 264 37.24 85.86 -48.60
N LEU A 265 38.58 85.92 -48.53
CA LEU A 265 39.41 84.79 -48.06
C LEU A 265 39.08 84.40 -46.61
N GLN A 266 38.80 85.38 -45.74
CA GLN A 266 38.38 85.12 -44.36
C GLN A 266 36.99 84.47 -44.29
N LYS A 267 36.04 84.89 -45.14
CA LYS A 267 34.73 84.22 -45.28
C LYS A 267 34.86 82.81 -45.84
N GLU A 268 35.70 82.60 -46.86
CA GLU A 268 35.95 81.29 -47.45
C GLU A 268 36.63 80.35 -46.42
N ALA A 269 37.54 80.87 -45.60
CA ALA A 269 38.14 80.13 -44.49
C ALA A 269 37.11 79.78 -43.39
N GLN A 270 36.25 80.71 -42.97
CA GLN A 270 35.16 80.43 -42.01
C GLN A 270 34.14 79.42 -42.54
N LYS A 271 33.81 79.51 -43.83
CA LYS A 271 32.95 78.55 -44.55
C LYS A 271 33.60 77.17 -44.64
N HIS A 272 34.90 77.11 -44.91
CA HIS A 272 35.65 75.85 -44.90
C HIS A 272 35.76 75.26 -43.49
N GLU A 273 35.92 76.09 -42.46
CA GLU A 273 35.91 75.66 -41.05
C GLU A 273 34.53 75.10 -40.65
N ALA A 274 33.45 75.79 -41.03
CA ALA A 274 32.08 75.32 -40.82
C ALA A 274 31.82 73.98 -41.52
N LEU A 275 32.22 73.83 -42.79
CA LEU A 275 32.12 72.57 -43.52
C LEU A 275 32.97 71.44 -42.89
N THR A 276 34.14 71.75 -42.32
CA THR A 276 34.89 70.73 -41.56
C THR A 276 34.18 70.33 -40.27
N ARG A 277 33.59 71.28 -39.51
CA ARG A 277 32.81 70.98 -38.31
C ARG A 277 31.55 70.17 -38.62
N GLU A 278 30.80 70.53 -39.66
CA GLU A 278 29.67 69.72 -40.14
C GLU A 278 30.14 68.31 -40.56
N GLY A 279 31.28 68.21 -41.27
CA GLY A 279 31.90 66.93 -41.62
C GLY A 279 32.36 66.11 -40.40
N GLU A 280 32.74 66.75 -39.30
CA GLU A 280 33.06 66.10 -38.03
C GLU A 280 31.81 65.67 -37.27
N GLU A 281 30.75 66.48 -37.27
CA GLU A 281 29.44 66.09 -36.75
C GLU A 281 28.85 64.90 -37.52
N TRP A 282 28.88 64.91 -38.84
CA TRP A 282 28.39 63.78 -39.65
C TRP A 282 29.21 62.51 -39.44
N ARG A 283 30.55 62.61 -39.33
CA ARG A 283 31.41 61.46 -38.96
C ARG A 283 31.13 60.97 -37.54
N SER A 284 30.89 61.85 -36.59
CA SER A 284 30.54 61.50 -35.21
C SER A 284 29.16 60.84 -35.11
N ARG A 285 28.18 61.33 -35.86
CA ARG A 285 26.84 60.73 -35.98
C ARG A 285 26.89 59.36 -36.65
N ALA A 286 27.72 59.19 -37.68
CA ALA A 286 27.94 57.89 -38.33
C ALA A 286 28.55 56.88 -37.34
N ALA A 287 29.67 57.22 -36.67
CA ALA A 287 30.28 56.36 -35.68
C ALA A 287 29.33 55.99 -34.51
N ALA A 288 28.49 56.94 -34.07
CA ALA A 288 27.47 56.70 -33.03
C ALA A 288 26.26 55.89 -33.52
N LEU A 289 26.08 55.71 -34.84
CA LEU A 289 25.13 54.77 -35.42
C LEU A 289 25.77 53.40 -35.61
N ASP A 290 27.01 53.32 -36.08
CA ASP A 290 27.77 52.08 -36.22
C ASP A 290 27.94 51.35 -34.87
N GLU A 291 28.17 52.09 -33.79
CA GLU A 291 28.23 51.52 -32.44
C GLU A 291 26.87 50.93 -32.01
N LYS A 292 25.76 51.64 -32.28
CA LYS A 292 24.40 51.14 -31.99
C LYS A 292 24.03 49.93 -32.84
N VAL A 293 24.48 49.86 -34.08
CA VAL A 293 24.34 48.66 -34.91
C VAL A 293 25.07 47.49 -34.25
N ARG A 294 26.32 47.69 -33.81
CA ARG A 294 27.11 46.66 -33.13
C ARG A 294 26.52 46.23 -31.78
N GLU A 295 25.98 47.15 -30.98
CA GLU A 295 25.23 46.84 -29.75
C GLU A 295 23.97 46.01 -30.04
N LEU A 296 23.22 46.35 -31.09
CA LEU A 296 22.02 45.62 -31.50
C LEU A 296 22.34 44.24 -32.07
N GLU A 297 23.40 44.11 -32.87
CA GLU A 297 23.92 42.83 -33.36
C GLU A 297 24.37 41.92 -32.21
N ALA A 298 25.14 42.45 -31.26
CA ALA A 298 25.55 41.71 -30.07
C ALA A 298 24.34 41.28 -29.21
N SER A 299 23.36 42.17 -29.01
CA SER A 299 22.12 41.86 -28.30
C SER A 299 21.27 40.81 -29.04
N LEU A 300 21.26 40.84 -30.37
CA LEU A 300 20.56 39.86 -31.20
C LEU A 300 21.22 38.48 -31.09
N VAL A 301 22.56 38.39 -31.24
CA VAL A 301 23.31 37.13 -31.08
C VAL A 301 23.11 36.55 -29.68
N GLN A 302 23.17 37.38 -28.64
CA GLN A 302 22.89 36.93 -27.27
C GLN A 302 21.47 36.36 -27.14
N LYS A 303 20.45 37.05 -27.67
CA LYS A 303 19.05 36.57 -27.64
C LYS A 303 18.86 35.28 -28.43
N THR A 304 19.49 35.14 -29.59
CA THR A 304 19.45 33.90 -30.38
C THR A 304 20.05 32.73 -29.59
N SER A 305 21.23 32.89 -28.98
CA SER A 305 21.83 31.83 -28.15
C SER A 305 20.98 31.44 -26.93
N ALA A 306 20.26 32.39 -26.34
CA ALA A 306 19.33 32.12 -25.23
C ALA A 306 18.09 31.36 -25.71
N VAL A 307 17.57 31.66 -26.90
CA VAL A 307 16.46 30.90 -27.52
C VAL A 307 16.91 29.49 -27.89
N GLU A 308 18.12 29.32 -28.43
CA GLU A 308 18.70 28.01 -28.73
C GLU A 308 18.86 27.15 -27.46
N HIS A 309 19.31 27.73 -26.34
CA HIS A 309 19.38 27.04 -25.05
C HIS A 309 18.01 26.56 -24.57
N VAL A 310 16.99 27.44 -24.60
CA VAL A 310 15.61 27.10 -24.20
C VAL A 310 15.00 26.03 -25.11
N ILE A 311 15.36 26.00 -26.40
CA ILE A 311 14.96 24.91 -27.31
C ILE A 311 15.62 23.59 -26.90
N GLN A 312 16.92 23.59 -26.58
CA GLN A 312 17.64 22.40 -26.13
C GLN A 312 17.08 21.85 -24.80
N GLU A 313 16.81 22.72 -23.82
CA GLU A 313 16.18 22.36 -22.55
C GLU A 313 14.77 21.77 -22.75
N LYS A 314 13.96 22.39 -23.62
CA LYS A 314 12.63 21.89 -23.99
C LYS A 314 12.71 20.52 -24.63
N ASP A 315 13.62 20.32 -25.58
CA ASP A 315 13.81 19.03 -26.26
C ASP A 315 14.31 17.93 -25.30
N GLU A 316 15.16 18.28 -24.33
CA GLU A 316 15.52 17.36 -23.24
C GLU A 316 14.32 17.00 -22.36
N LEU A 317 13.49 17.97 -21.99
CA LEU A 317 12.28 17.74 -21.20
C LEU A 317 11.25 16.89 -21.94
N ILE A 318 11.11 17.07 -23.27
CA ILE A 318 10.30 16.20 -24.12
C ILE A 318 10.84 14.77 -24.09
N ARG A 319 12.12 14.54 -24.37
CA ARG A 319 12.73 13.19 -24.33
C ARG A 319 12.61 12.52 -22.96
N LYS A 320 12.75 13.28 -21.87
CA LYS A 320 12.55 12.80 -20.49
C LYS A 320 11.08 12.41 -20.24
N SER A 321 10.14 13.21 -20.72
CA SER A 321 8.69 12.94 -20.62
C SER A 321 8.27 11.71 -21.45
N GLU A 322 8.72 11.61 -22.69
CA GLU A 322 8.48 10.46 -23.58
C GLU A 322 9.04 9.16 -22.98
N LYS A 323 10.26 9.21 -22.44
CA LYS A 323 10.85 8.07 -21.73
C LYS A 323 9.96 7.62 -20.57
N VAL A 324 9.59 8.52 -19.66
CA VAL A 324 8.71 8.20 -18.51
C VAL A 324 7.34 7.68 -18.98
N ALA A 325 6.78 8.22 -20.05
CA ALA A 325 5.53 7.72 -20.64
C ALA A 325 5.66 6.26 -21.13
N THR A 326 6.76 5.92 -21.80
CA THR A 326 7.01 4.53 -22.24
C THR A 326 7.31 3.57 -21.10
N GLU A 327 8.05 4.01 -20.06
CA GLU A 327 8.30 3.22 -18.85
C GLU A 327 6.99 2.94 -18.11
N ASN A 328 6.17 3.97 -17.87
CA ASN A 328 4.83 3.81 -17.28
C ASN A 328 3.92 2.89 -18.11
N GLN A 329 3.97 2.95 -19.45
CA GLN A 329 3.19 2.07 -20.32
C GLN A 329 3.67 0.60 -20.25
N HIS A 330 4.98 0.37 -20.06
CA HIS A 330 5.52 -0.96 -19.84
C HIS A 330 5.14 -1.52 -18.46
N GLU A 331 5.17 -0.69 -17.41
CA GLU A 331 4.69 -1.08 -16.08
C GLU A 331 3.18 -1.40 -16.08
N LEU A 332 2.35 -0.54 -16.68
CA LEU A 332 0.90 -0.77 -16.77
C LEU A 332 0.53 -2.04 -17.56
N THR A 333 1.28 -2.38 -18.61
CA THR A 333 1.07 -3.64 -19.35
C THR A 333 1.53 -4.86 -18.56
N THR A 334 2.64 -4.75 -17.82
CA THR A 334 3.14 -5.79 -16.92
C THR A 334 2.17 -6.04 -15.75
N LEU A 335 1.67 -4.98 -15.12
CA LEU A 335 0.69 -5.07 -14.03
C LEU A 335 -0.63 -5.72 -14.50
N ARG A 336 -1.16 -5.32 -15.66
CA ARG A 336 -2.35 -5.97 -16.26
C ARG A 336 -2.14 -7.45 -16.59
N SER A 337 -0.95 -7.84 -17.04
CA SER A 337 -0.64 -9.26 -17.25
C SER A 337 -0.64 -10.05 -15.94
N ARG A 338 -0.11 -9.46 -14.87
CA ARG A 338 -0.07 -10.08 -13.53
C ARG A 338 -1.44 -10.12 -12.86
N GLU A 339 -2.26 -9.10 -13.06
CA GLU A 339 -3.68 -9.05 -12.67
C GLU A 339 -4.45 -10.22 -13.32
N GLN A 340 -4.36 -10.38 -14.65
CA GLN A 340 -4.99 -11.50 -15.36
C GLN A 340 -4.48 -12.88 -14.90
N GLU A 341 -3.19 -13.00 -14.55
CA GLU A 341 -2.64 -14.23 -13.98
C GLU A 341 -3.27 -14.55 -12.61
N PHE A 342 -3.44 -13.54 -11.75
CA PHE A 342 -4.10 -13.71 -10.46
C PHE A 342 -5.59 -14.00 -10.59
N SER A 343 -6.33 -13.34 -11.50
CA SER A 343 -7.75 -13.68 -11.76
C SER A 343 -7.92 -15.15 -12.16
N ARG A 344 -7.09 -15.66 -13.09
CA ARG A 344 -7.13 -17.08 -13.50
C ARG A 344 -6.81 -18.03 -12.35
N LYS A 345 -5.92 -17.64 -11.42
CA LYS A 345 -5.61 -18.42 -10.20
C LYS A 345 -6.77 -18.41 -9.21
N ILE A 346 -7.44 -17.27 -9.04
CA ILE A 346 -8.65 -17.16 -8.19
C ILE A 346 -9.74 -18.08 -8.74
N GLU A 347 -10.09 -17.98 -10.02
CA GLU A 347 -11.06 -18.90 -10.64
C GLU A 347 -10.64 -20.39 -10.51
N GLY A 348 -9.34 -20.69 -10.55
CA GLY A 348 -8.81 -22.03 -10.36
C GLY A 348 -9.01 -22.57 -8.95
N LEU A 349 -8.84 -21.71 -7.94
CA LEU A 349 -9.10 -22.04 -6.54
C LEU A 349 -10.60 -22.14 -6.25
N GLU A 350 -11.44 -21.27 -6.84
CA GLU A 350 -12.89 -21.32 -6.69
C GLU A 350 -13.49 -22.63 -7.21
N ARG A 351 -13.05 -23.10 -8.39
CA ARG A 351 -13.45 -24.42 -8.92
C ARG A 351 -13.07 -25.57 -7.98
N ASN A 352 -11.82 -25.58 -7.48
CA ASN A 352 -11.33 -26.58 -6.53
C ASN A 352 -12.13 -26.56 -5.21
N VAL A 353 -12.46 -25.38 -4.68
CA VAL A 353 -13.31 -25.23 -3.49
C VAL A 353 -14.73 -25.76 -3.76
N GLN A 354 -15.30 -25.55 -4.95
CA GLN A 354 -16.59 -26.12 -5.32
C GLN A 354 -16.52 -27.66 -5.44
N GLU A 355 -15.52 -28.21 -6.13
CA GLU A 355 -15.30 -29.66 -6.25
C GLU A 355 -15.14 -30.32 -4.87
N MET A 356 -14.40 -29.68 -3.96
CA MET A 356 -14.24 -30.12 -2.57
C MET A 356 -15.56 -30.05 -1.80
N ALA A 357 -16.36 -29.00 -1.97
CA ALA A 357 -17.67 -28.88 -1.33
C ALA A 357 -18.68 -29.92 -1.85
N GLU A 358 -18.64 -30.27 -3.13
CA GLU A 358 -19.45 -31.33 -3.72
C GLU A 358 -18.99 -32.73 -3.26
N SER A 359 -17.68 -32.94 -3.14
CA SER A 359 -17.11 -34.15 -2.53
C SER A 359 -17.54 -34.35 -1.07
N LEU A 360 -17.52 -33.26 -0.27
CA LEU A 360 -18.00 -33.28 1.12
C LEU A 360 -19.50 -33.61 1.19
N ARG A 361 -20.35 -32.96 0.40
CA ARG A 361 -21.79 -33.30 0.33
C ARG A 361 -22.03 -34.77 -0.05
N SER A 362 -21.23 -35.31 -0.97
CA SER A 362 -21.32 -36.72 -1.38
C SER A 362 -20.96 -37.67 -0.22
N ARG A 363 -19.85 -37.39 0.48
CA ARG A 363 -19.42 -38.14 1.67
C ARG A 363 -20.48 -38.09 2.78
N ASP A 364 -20.98 -36.91 3.08
CA ASP A 364 -21.93 -36.70 4.18
C ASP A 364 -23.29 -37.34 3.84
N GLY A 365 -23.69 -37.33 2.57
CA GLY A 365 -24.83 -38.09 2.06
C GLY A 365 -24.66 -39.63 2.13
N ALA A 366 -23.43 -40.14 2.06
CA ALA A 366 -23.11 -41.56 2.27
C ALA A 366 -23.10 -41.93 3.76
N LEU A 367 -22.57 -41.06 4.63
CA LEU A 367 -22.67 -41.23 6.09
C LEU A 367 -24.13 -41.31 6.54
N ALA A 368 -24.98 -40.39 6.06
CA ALA A 368 -26.43 -40.41 6.29
C ALA A 368 -27.16 -41.59 5.62
N GLN A 369 -26.50 -42.43 4.82
CA GLN A 369 -27.03 -43.74 4.39
C GLN A 369 -26.60 -44.85 5.35
N PHE A 370 -25.33 -44.88 5.76
CA PHE A 370 -24.84 -45.83 6.76
C PHE A 370 -25.54 -45.70 8.11
N GLU A 371 -25.80 -44.47 8.58
CA GLU A 371 -26.57 -44.21 9.82
C GLU A 371 -27.98 -44.83 9.76
N ARG A 372 -28.68 -44.69 8.63
CA ARG A 372 -29.99 -45.33 8.42
C ARG A 372 -29.90 -46.85 8.39
N GLN A 373 -28.88 -47.43 7.76
CA GLN A 373 -28.64 -48.87 7.76
C GLN A 373 -28.33 -49.41 9.16
N ILE A 374 -27.57 -48.66 9.98
CA ILE A 374 -27.28 -49.01 11.37
C ILE A 374 -28.57 -49.00 12.22
N LEU A 375 -29.43 -48.00 12.05
CA LEU A 375 -30.74 -47.94 12.73
C LEU A 375 -31.67 -49.09 12.31
N GLU A 376 -31.77 -49.39 11.01
CA GLU A 376 -32.56 -50.51 10.49
C GLU A 376 -32.06 -51.88 11.02
N LEU A 377 -30.73 -52.04 11.14
CA LEU A 377 -30.14 -53.25 11.72
C LEU A 377 -30.35 -53.33 13.24
N ALA A 378 -30.34 -52.21 13.96
CA ALA A 378 -30.63 -52.16 15.39
C ALA A 378 -32.10 -52.52 15.69
N GLU A 379 -33.06 -52.00 14.90
CA GLU A 379 -34.47 -52.35 14.99
C GLU A 379 -34.69 -53.85 14.73
N LYS A 380 -34.07 -54.40 13.68
CA LYS A 380 -34.11 -55.85 13.39
C LYS A 380 -33.49 -56.68 14.52
N ALA A 381 -32.37 -56.25 15.10
CA ALA A 381 -31.74 -56.93 16.23
C ALA A 381 -32.65 -56.95 17.47
N GLN A 382 -33.34 -55.84 17.76
CA GLN A 382 -34.35 -55.78 18.82
C GLN A 382 -35.53 -56.73 18.53
N GLY A 383 -36.01 -56.78 17.29
CA GLY A 383 -37.07 -57.73 16.87
C GLY A 383 -36.67 -59.20 17.06
N TYR A 384 -35.42 -59.57 16.74
CA TYR A 384 -34.92 -60.92 16.99
C TYR A 384 -34.76 -61.25 18.48
N GLU A 385 -34.42 -60.28 19.32
CA GLU A 385 -34.32 -60.48 20.77
C GLU A 385 -35.70 -60.63 21.42
N SER A 386 -36.71 -59.87 20.98
CA SER A 386 -38.12 -60.11 21.37
C SER A 386 -38.58 -61.52 20.98
N LEU A 387 -38.31 -61.96 19.75
CA LEU A 387 -38.67 -63.31 19.28
C LEU A 387 -37.93 -64.42 20.04
N ARG A 388 -36.69 -64.16 20.50
CA ARG A 388 -35.96 -65.06 21.42
C ARG A 388 -36.66 -65.15 22.77
N GLN A 389 -37.11 -64.04 23.34
CA GLN A 389 -37.83 -64.01 24.62
C GLN A 389 -39.18 -64.74 24.53
N GLU A 390 -39.95 -64.54 23.46
CA GLU A 390 -41.17 -65.30 23.19
C GLU A 390 -40.90 -66.81 23.04
N HIS A 391 -39.84 -67.20 22.31
CA HIS A 391 -39.47 -68.61 22.18
C HIS A 391 -39.08 -69.24 23.52
N GLU A 392 -38.36 -68.51 24.37
CA GLU A 392 -37.96 -68.96 25.70
C GLU A 392 -39.16 -69.10 26.64
N GLN A 393 -40.09 -68.13 26.65
CA GLN A 393 -41.37 -68.26 27.37
C GLN A 393 -42.14 -69.50 26.90
N LEU A 394 -42.31 -69.69 25.59
CA LEU A 394 -42.98 -70.87 25.03
C LEU A 394 -42.22 -72.18 25.34
N SER A 395 -40.90 -72.13 25.53
CA SER A 395 -40.09 -73.27 26.01
C SER A 395 -40.45 -73.63 27.46
N GLN A 396 -40.51 -72.63 28.34
CA GLN A 396 -40.86 -72.78 29.75
C GLN A 396 -42.30 -73.24 29.96
N GLU A 397 -43.26 -72.68 29.21
CA GLU A 397 -44.65 -73.14 29.20
C GLU A 397 -44.78 -74.62 28.80
N ARG A 398 -44.06 -75.03 27.73
CA ARG A 398 -44.02 -76.44 27.29
C ARG A 398 -43.34 -77.36 28.30
N ALA A 399 -42.39 -76.87 29.10
CA ALA A 399 -41.79 -77.63 30.20
C ALA A 399 -42.78 -77.82 31.37
N THR A 400 -43.46 -76.76 31.79
CA THR A 400 -44.49 -76.79 32.84
C THR A 400 -45.64 -77.73 32.47
N ILE A 401 -46.14 -77.67 31.23
CA ILE A 401 -47.22 -78.55 30.75
C ILE A 401 -46.81 -80.03 30.80
N ARG A 402 -45.54 -80.35 30.49
CA ARG A 402 -45.01 -81.73 30.65
C ARG A 402 -44.95 -82.15 32.11
N GLN A 403 -44.39 -81.31 32.99
CA GLN A 403 -44.32 -81.59 34.42
C GLN A 403 -45.71 -81.81 35.04
N GLU A 404 -46.71 -81.01 34.64
CA GLU A 404 -48.10 -81.22 35.05
C GLU A 404 -48.67 -82.54 34.52
N TYR A 405 -48.41 -82.89 33.26
CA TYR A 405 -48.87 -84.14 32.66
C TYR A 405 -48.27 -85.35 33.38
N ASP A 406 -46.95 -85.36 33.58
CA ASP A 406 -46.23 -86.44 34.27
C ASP A 406 -46.70 -86.57 35.73
N SER A 407 -46.94 -85.45 36.41
CA SER A 407 -47.52 -85.45 37.77
C SER A 407 -48.92 -86.06 37.80
N ARG A 408 -49.80 -85.69 36.85
CA ARG A 408 -51.16 -86.26 36.72
C ARG A 408 -51.12 -87.74 36.33
N LEU A 409 -50.13 -88.18 35.55
CA LEU A 409 -49.92 -89.58 35.20
C LEU A 409 -49.55 -90.40 36.44
N VAL A 410 -48.57 -89.95 37.23
CA VAL A 410 -48.19 -90.58 38.52
C VAL A 410 -49.38 -90.60 39.50
N GLU A 411 -50.18 -89.54 39.57
CA GLU A 411 -51.42 -89.59 40.36
C GLU A 411 -52.40 -90.67 39.88
N GLN A 412 -52.55 -90.86 38.56
CA GLN A 412 -53.41 -91.90 37.99
C GLN A 412 -52.86 -93.30 38.24
N GLU A 413 -51.56 -93.52 38.11
CA GLU A 413 -50.89 -94.77 38.47
C GLU A 413 -51.09 -95.13 39.95
N VAL A 414 -50.91 -94.16 40.86
CA VAL A 414 -51.16 -94.34 42.30
C VAL A 414 -52.64 -94.62 42.60
N ARG A 415 -53.58 -93.96 41.90
CA ARG A 415 -55.02 -94.25 42.00
C ARG A 415 -55.35 -95.67 41.53
N LEU A 416 -54.78 -96.11 40.40
CA LEU A 416 -54.97 -97.45 39.85
C LEU A 416 -54.37 -98.52 40.77
N ALA A 417 -53.12 -98.35 41.21
CA ALA A 417 -52.44 -99.27 42.13
C ALA A 417 -53.20 -99.42 43.47
N LYS A 418 -53.83 -98.34 43.96
CA LYS A 418 -54.72 -98.39 45.13
C LYS A 418 -55.99 -99.19 44.85
N VAL A 419 -56.65 -98.97 43.72
CA VAL A 419 -57.86 -99.74 43.32
C VAL A 419 -57.54 -101.22 43.13
N GLU A 420 -56.39 -101.55 42.52
CA GLU A 420 -55.91 -102.93 42.43
C GLU A 420 -55.68 -103.55 43.81
N GLU A 421 -54.99 -102.85 44.71
CA GLU A 421 -54.68 -103.38 46.04
C GLU A 421 -55.95 -103.56 46.89
N ASP A 422 -56.91 -102.64 46.83
CA ASP A 422 -58.21 -102.83 47.48
C ASP A 422 -59.04 -103.95 46.80
N HIS A 423 -58.87 -104.20 45.49
CA HIS A 423 -59.43 -105.38 44.82
C HIS A 423 -58.73 -106.70 45.21
N ARG A 424 -57.40 -106.71 45.37
CA ARG A 424 -56.64 -107.86 45.91
C ARG A 424 -57.09 -108.18 47.33
N ARG A 425 -57.30 -107.16 48.16
CA ARG A 425 -57.88 -107.29 49.52
C ARG A 425 -59.30 -107.80 49.48
N TYR A 426 -60.14 -107.33 48.55
CA TYR A 426 -61.50 -107.83 48.37
C TYR A 426 -61.52 -109.31 47.96
N ARG A 427 -60.68 -109.72 46.99
CA ARG A 427 -60.48 -111.13 46.63
C ARG A 427 -60.04 -111.94 47.86
N SER A 428 -58.94 -111.56 48.53
CA SER A 428 -58.45 -112.28 49.71
C SER A 428 -59.48 -112.39 50.85
N ARG A 429 -60.35 -111.38 51.06
CA ARG A 429 -61.47 -111.47 52.01
C ARG A 429 -62.54 -112.46 51.54
N THR A 430 -62.86 -112.47 50.25
CA THR A 430 -63.82 -113.40 49.62
C THR A 430 -63.28 -114.83 49.61
N ASP A 431 -62.01 -115.03 49.26
CA ASP A 431 -61.33 -116.33 49.29
C ASP A 431 -61.27 -116.91 50.72
N ARG A 432 -61.04 -116.06 51.73
CA ARG A 432 -61.14 -116.47 53.15
C ARG A 432 -62.55 -116.88 53.56
N LYS A 433 -63.59 -116.17 53.09
CA LYS A 433 -64.99 -116.54 53.31
C LYS A 433 -65.35 -117.85 52.61
N ASN A 434 -64.98 -117.99 51.35
CA ASN A 434 -65.20 -119.20 50.56
C ASN A 434 -64.47 -120.40 51.20
N ALA A 435 -63.22 -120.22 51.65
CA ALA A 435 -62.48 -121.26 52.36
C ALA A 435 -63.09 -121.60 53.73
N ALA A 436 -63.65 -120.64 54.47
CA ALA A 436 -64.39 -120.90 55.70
C ALA A 436 -65.66 -121.72 55.41
N ALA A 437 -66.52 -121.25 54.51
CA ALA A 437 -67.72 -121.96 54.08
C ALA A 437 -67.43 -123.35 53.48
N THR A 438 -66.29 -123.54 52.81
CA THR A 438 -65.84 -124.86 52.32
C THR A 438 -65.43 -125.81 53.45
N ARG A 439 -64.84 -125.29 54.54
CA ARG A 439 -64.57 -126.10 55.74
C ARG A 439 -65.87 -126.45 56.47
N GLU A 440 -66.75 -125.48 56.68
CA GLU A 440 -68.07 -125.68 57.30
C GLU A 440 -68.90 -126.71 56.52
N LEU A 441 -68.95 -126.60 55.18
CA LEU A 441 -69.59 -127.58 54.31
C LEU A 441 -68.89 -128.95 54.40
N GLY A 442 -67.57 -129.00 54.47
CA GLY A 442 -66.82 -130.25 54.65
C GLY A 442 -67.05 -130.90 56.02
N GLU A 443 -67.24 -130.12 57.08
CA GLU A 443 -67.63 -130.59 58.41
C GLU A 443 -69.09 -131.07 58.42
N TRP A 444 -69.99 -130.37 57.74
CA TRP A 444 -71.37 -130.78 57.55
C TRP A 444 -71.48 -132.09 56.75
N ILE A 445 -70.71 -132.24 55.67
CA ILE A 445 -70.60 -133.49 54.90
C ILE A 445 -70.08 -134.62 55.79
N ARG A 446 -69.03 -134.40 56.61
CA ARG A 446 -68.57 -135.41 57.58
C ARG A 446 -69.63 -135.75 58.63
N GLY A 447 -70.44 -134.78 59.06
CA GLY A 447 -71.59 -135.01 59.92
C GLY A 447 -72.64 -135.90 59.25
N VAL A 448 -73.02 -135.59 58.01
CA VAL A 448 -73.94 -136.39 57.19
C VAL A 448 -73.38 -137.78 56.90
N ASP A 449 -72.08 -137.93 56.60
CA ASP A 449 -71.41 -139.22 56.46
C ASP A 449 -71.37 -140.01 57.77
N THR A 450 -71.22 -139.35 58.91
CA THR A 450 -71.27 -139.99 60.24
C THR A 450 -72.68 -140.48 60.55
N ILE A 451 -73.70 -139.70 60.22
CA ILE A 451 -75.11 -140.11 60.29
C ILE A 451 -75.38 -141.26 59.31
N ARG A 452 -74.86 -141.21 58.07
CA ARG A 452 -74.99 -142.30 57.08
C ARG A 452 -74.29 -143.57 57.55
N GLN A 453 -73.11 -143.48 58.15
CA GLN A 453 -72.41 -144.63 58.74
C GLN A 453 -73.14 -145.17 59.98
N GLY A 454 -73.75 -144.31 60.79
CA GLY A 454 -74.63 -144.71 61.88
C GLY A 454 -75.87 -145.46 61.37
N LEU A 455 -76.51 -144.94 60.32
CA LEU A 455 -77.62 -145.58 59.63
C LEU A 455 -77.20 -146.87 58.93
N GLN A 456 -76.03 -146.94 58.29
CA GLN A 456 -75.50 -148.17 57.68
C GLN A 456 -75.14 -149.22 58.74
N LYS A 457 -74.65 -148.81 59.92
CA LYS A 457 -74.47 -149.70 61.08
C LYS A 457 -75.81 -150.17 61.66
N LEU A 458 -76.83 -149.31 61.70
CA LEU A 458 -78.20 -149.71 62.06
C LEU A 458 -78.82 -150.66 61.04
N ILE A 459 -78.62 -150.43 59.73
CA ILE A 459 -79.09 -151.31 58.65
C ILE A 459 -78.35 -152.64 58.68
N LEU A 460 -77.05 -152.67 59.00
CA LEU A 460 -76.32 -153.91 59.28
C LEU A 460 -76.85 -154.60 60.55
N PHE A 461 -77.10 -153.87 61.63
CA PHE A 461 -77.62 -154.44 62.88
C PHE A 461 -79.04 -155.00 62.73
N LEU A 462 -79.89 -154.36 61.93
CA LEU A 462 -81.25 -154.79 61.58
C LEU A 462 -81.30 -155.76 60.38
N GLY A 463 -80.18 -155.94 59.68
CA GLY A 463 -80.05 -156.67 58.41
C GLY A 463 -78.96 -157.73 58.42
N SER A 464 -78.48 -158.15 59.60
CA SER A 464 -77.48 -159.22 59.79
C SER A 464 -77.98 -160.64 59.41
N GLU A 465 -79.07 -160.74 58.65
CA GLU A 465 -79.65 -161.98 58.13
C GLU A 465 -79.71 -162.02 56.58
N SER A 466 -78.88 -161.24 55.86
CA SER A 466 -78.67 -161.47 54.41
C SER A 466 -77.24 -161.25 53.91
N ALA A 467 -76.55 -162.38 53.70
CA ALA A 467 -75.85 -162.80 52.48
C ALA A 467 -76.01 -161.93 51.19
N VAL A 468 -75.09 -161.91 50.19
CA VAL A 468 -73.69 -162.39 50.05
C VAL A 468 -73.11 -161.94 48.67
N LEU A 469 -71.77 -161.93 48.48
CA LEU A 469 -71.05 -161.77 47.18
C LEU A 469 -71.26 -160.41 46.41
N ASP A 470 -70.50 -160.02 45.36
CA ASP A 470 -69.32 -160.61 44.68
C ASP A 470 -68.31 -159.54 44.15
N SER A 471 -67.35 -160.01 43.35
CA SER A 471 -66.09 -159.47 42.83
C SER A 471 -66.17 -158.60 41.52
N GLU A 472 -65.00 -158.39 40.88
CA GLU A 472 -64.74 -157.76 39.55
C GLU A 472 -64.71 -156.20 39.49
N LYS A 473 -64.08 -155.51 38.52
CA LYS A 473 -62.73 -155.56 37.86
C LYS A 473 -62.64 -154.44 36.79
N LYS A 474 -61.43 -153.94 36.48
CA LYS A 474 -61.00 -153.28 35.20
C LYS A 474 -61.52 -151.85 34.82
N SER A 475 -60.84 -151.32 33.79
CA SER A 475 -61.02 -150.08 32.99
C SER A 475 -60.61 -148.76 33.68
N THR A 476 -59.69 -147.93 33.18
CA THR A 476 -59.15 -147.59 31.83
C THR A 476 -60.07 -146.69 30.99
N LEU A 477 -59.61 -145.46 30.67
CA LEU A 477 -59.65 -144.77 29.34
C LEU A 477 -59.31 -143.26 29.45
N ARG A 478 -58.60 -142.71 28.42
CA ARG A 478 -58.62 -141.31 27.89
C ARG A 478 -58.33 -140.10 28.82
N SER A 479 -57.46 -139.12 28.53
CA SER A 479 -56.59 -138.75 27.38
C SER A 479 -57.30 -138.40 26.05
N PRO A 480 -56.88 -137.40 25.22
CA PRO A 480 -55.86 -136.34 25.34
C PRO A 480 -56.43 -134.92 25.02
N LEU A 481 -55.79 -134.15 24.10
CA LEU A 481 -56.13 -132.80 23.55
C LEU A 481 -55.89 -131.61 24.51
N THR A 482 -55.46 -130.42 24.09
CA THR A 482 -55.11 -129.83 22.76
C THR A 482 -53.98 -128.80 23.00
N ARG A 483 -52.89 -128.67 22.22
CA ARG A 483 -52.74 -128.17 20.84
C ARG A 483 -53.43 -126.80 20.62
N GLY A 484 -52.75 -125.72 20.22
CA GLY A 484 -51.37 -125.59 19.76
C GLY A 484 -50.81 -124.16 19.90
N PRO A 485 -49.79 -123.79 19.09
CA PRO A 485 -49.14 -122.47 19.15
C PRO A 485 -49.96 -121.39 18.41
N ASP A 486 -49.56 -120.13 18.54
CA ASP A 486 -49.08 -119.37 17.38
C ASP A 486 -48.34 -118.08 17.78
N ALA A 487 -47.30 -117.77 16.99
CA ALA A 487 -46.69 -116.46 16.82
C ALA A 487 -46.96 -116.04 15.35
N PRO A 488 -46.49 -114.90 14.81
CA PRO A 488 -45.79 -113.77 15.43
C PRO A 488 -46.49 -112.42 15.12
N ASN A 489 -45.84 -111.28 15.43
CA ASN A 489 -45.58 -110.32 14.36
C ASN A 489 -44.42 -109.35 14.69
N THR A 490 -43.73 -108.90 13.65
CA THR A 490 -42.70 -107.84 13.70
C THR A 490 -43.02 -106.75 12.68
N GLY A 491 -43.47 -105.59 13.15
CA GLY A 491 -43.40 -104.30 12.44
C GLY A 491 -42.52 -103.36 13.27
N LYS A 492 -41.63 -102.54 12.69
CA LYS A 492 -41.91 -101.38 11.81
C LYS A 492 -42.85 -100.38 12.51
N ILE A 493 -42.51 -99.09 12.59
CA ILE A 493 -41.48 -98.35 11.83
C ILE A 493 -40.23 -98.11 12.68
#